data_AF-I8T5Q0-F1
#
_entry.id   AF-I8T5Q0-F1
#
_cell.length_a   1.000
_cell.length_b   1.000
_cell.length_c   1.000
_cell.angle_alpha   90.00
_cell.angle_beta   90.00
_cell.angle_gamma   90.00
#
_symmetry.space_group_name_H-M   'P 1'
#
loop_
_entity.id
_entity.type
_entity.pdbx_description
1 polymer ?
#
loop_
_entity_poly.entity_id
_entity_poly.type
_entity_poly.pdbx_seq_one_letter_code
_entity_poly.pdbx_strand_id
1 'polypeptide(L)'
;MHRFSPIFAAILGLVGLDAQAASYSELLKSVPTPPADPATALSWIKDGQIVAPEYTRIKQAIEAERAAIATLAGGNAPTAGTPPPAVSGDAPEVQGAVVGYSAYLASNSDKNEPAAAMAKRTRWIQAAMGQQLKTILDNTKPCPDPCQDQAIAAANLPWQQKKQTLSEQELKLWNTLFADWIKTRAPLVDRGQNQIAATGEGAKATTPAGKAAIADYRASMLKEVEVALSLTELSVKRAEAIATGKIDATSGATKKKAS
;
A
#
# COMPACT_ATOMS: atom_id res chain seq x y z
N MET A 1 -9.12 25.31 56.31
CA MET A 1 -8.20 24.48 55.51
C MET A 1 -8.93 24.02 54.26
N HIS A 2 -8.89 24.82 53.19
CA HIS A 2 -9.52 24.48 51.91
C HIS A 2 -8.43 24.05 50.94
N ARG A 3 -8.48 22.79 50.49
CA ARG A 3 -7.62 22.28 49.42
C ARG A 3 -8.22 22.68 48.09
N PHE A 4 -7.64 23.70 47.46
CA PHE A 4 -7.84 24.00 46.05
C PHE A 4 -7.05 23.00 45.22
N SER A 5 -7.74 22.22 44.38
CA SER A 5 -7.13 21.37 43.36
C SER A 5 -7.32 22.08 42.02
N PRO A 6 -6.25 22.55 41.34
CA PRO A 6 -6.40 23.11 40.01
C PRO A 6 -6.61 21.99 39.00
N ILE A 7 -7.75 22.08 38.32
CA ILE A 7 -8.11 21.34 37.12
C ILE A 7 -7.01 21.57 36.08
N PHE A 8 -6.25 20.51 35.78
CA PHE A 8 -5.40 20.46 34.59
C PHE A 8 -6.32 20.39 33.37
N ALA A 9 -6.70 21.55 32.85
CA ALA A 9 -7.20 21.69 31.50
C ALA A 9 -6.00 21.46 30.56
N ALA A 10 -5.79 20.21 30.18
CA ALA A 10 -4.91 19.88 29.06
C ALA A 10 -5.54 20.45 27.80
N ILE A 11 -5.11 21.65 27.43
CA ILE A 11 -5.23 22.21 26.08
C ILE A 11 -4.37 21.30 25.20
N LEU A 12 -4.94 20.17 24.77
CA LEU A 12 -4.46 19.44 23.60
C LEU A 12 -4.83 20.30 22.40
N GLY A 13 -3.96 21.27 22.14
CA GLY A 13 -3.81 21.87 20.83
C GLY A 13 -3.46 20.75 19.86
N LEU A 14 -4.50 20.13 19.31
CA LEU A 14 -4.46 19.60 17.95
C LEU A 14 -4.05 20.78 17.08
N VAL A 15 -2.74 20.91 16.88
CA VAL A 15 -2.20 21.67 15.77
C VAL A 15 -2.86 21.04 14.56
N GLY A 16 -3.87 21.74 14.05
CA GLY A 16 -4.42 21.48 12.75
C GLY A 16 -3.24 21.47 11.79
N LEU A 17 -2.83 20.26 11.41
CA LEU A 17 -2.48 20.07 10.03
C LEU A 17 -3.72 20.56 9.29
N ASP A 18 -3.62 21.73 8.66
CA ASP A 18 -4.44 22.04 7.51
C ASP A 18 -4.18 20.90 6.53
N ALA A 19 -4.93 19.82 6.73
CA ALA A 19 -4.99 18.65 5.90
C ALA A 19 -5.81 19.08 4.69
N GLN A 20 -5.25 19.98 3.90
CA GLN A 20 -5.58 20.01 2.50
C GLN A 20 -5.25 18.61 2.02
N ALA A 21 -6.29 17.80 1.81
CA ALA A 21 -6.19 16.43 1.34
C ALA A 21 -5.22 16.44 0.16
N ALA A 22 -4.03 15.87 0.36
CA ALA A 22 -3.09 15.71 -0.74
C ALA A 22 -3.85 14.96 -1.83
N SER A 23 -3.87 15.50 -3.04
CA SER A 23 -4.60 14.88 -4.13
C SER A 23 -4.18 13.41 -4.28
N TYR A 24 -5.05 12.51 -4.77
CA TYR A 24 -4.67 11.10 -4.96
C TYR A 24 -3.44 10.96 -5.87
N SER A 25 -3.29 11.89 -6.81
CA SER A 25 -2.12 12.05 -7.65
C SER A 25 -0.83 12.34 -6.87
N GLU A 26 -0.88 13.26 -5.90
CA GLU A 26 0.24 13.57 -5.02
C GLU A 26 0.51 12.43 -4.04
N LEU A 27 -0.54 11.81 -3.49
CA LEU A 27 -0.41 10.61 -2.66
C LEU A 27 0.27 9.48 -3.41
N LEU A 28 -0.11 9.22 -4.67
CA LEU A 28 0.53 8.21 -5.51
C LEU A 28 2.01 8.53 -5.77
N LYS A 29 2.33 9.79 -6.10
CA LYS A 29 3.70 10.24 -6.37
C LYS A 29 4.59 10.22 -5.12
N SER A 30 4.00 10.34 -3.95
CA SER A 30 4.71 10.33 -2.67
C SER A 30 4.83 8.94 -2.05
N VAL A 31 4.23 7.91 -2.65
CA VAL A 31 4.52 6.51 -2.29
C VAL A 31 6.02 6.26 -2.47
N PRO A 32 6.73 5.82 -1.42
CA PRO A 32 8.15 5.56 -1.54
C PRO A 32 8.40 4.41 -2.51
N THR A 33 9.39 4.57 -3.38
CA THR A 33 9.85 3.49 -4.25
C THR A 33 10.35 2.31 -3.42
N PRO A 34 10.21 1.07 -3.89
CA PRO A 34 10.91 -0.08 -3.31
C PRO A 34 12.40 0.24 -3.11
N PRO A 35 13.02 -0.17 -1.98
CA PRO A 35 14.46 0.01 -1.78
C PRO A 35 15.28 -0.55 -2.95
N ALA A 36 16.36 0.16 -3.31
CA ALA A 36 17.20 -0.21 -4.44
C ALA A 36 18.12 -1.41 -4.12
N ASP A 37 18.45 -1.61 -2.85
CA ASP A 37 19.39 -2.62 -2.38
C ASP A 37 18.95 -3.26 -1.04
N PRO A 38 19.49 -4.45 -0.71
CA PRO A 38 19.11 -5.17 0.50
C PRO A 38 19.43 -4.44 1.80
N ALA A 39 20.52 -3.67 1.86
CA ALA A 39 20.93 -2.98 3.09
C ALA A 39 19.92 -1.87 3.42
N THR A 40 19.52 -1.08 2.42
CA THR A 40 18.46 -0.08 2.57
C THR A 40 17.15 -0.74 2.98
N ALA A 41 16.76 -1.86 2.34
CA ALA A 41 15.53 -2.56 2.69
C ALA A 41 15.51 -3.06 4.15
N LEU A 42 16.62 -3.60 4.64
CA LEU A 42 16.73 -4.07 6.01
C LEU A 42 16.79 -2.92 7.02
N SER A 43 17.35 -1.75 6.64
CA SER A 43 17.34 -0.56 7.50
C SER A 43 15.93 -0.03 7.79
N TRP A 44 14.97 -0.36 6.93
CA TRP A 44 13.57 0.03 7.10
C TRP A 44 12.83 -0.83 8.11
N ILE A 45 13.41 -1.92 8.62
CA ILE A 45 12.72 -2.88 9.46
C ILE A 45 13.24 -2.81 10.89
N LYS A 46 12.32 -2.70 11.83
CA LYS A 46 12.58 -2.82 13.26
C LYS A 46 11.47 -3.63 13.90
N ASP A 47 11.82 -4.66 14.65
CA ASP A 47 10.88 -5.55 15.34
C ASP A 47 9.80 -6.15 14.41
N GLY A 48 10.18 -6.47 13.16
CA GLY A 48 9.28 -7.01 12.13
C GLY A 48 8.28 -5.99 11.55
N GLN A 49 8.47 -4.69 11.83
CA GLN A 49 7.66 -3.59 11.30
C GLN A 49 8.49 -2.68 10.40
N ILE A 50 7.84 -2.15 9.35
CA ILE A 50 8.46 -1.14 8.50
C ILE A 50 8.38 0.21 9.24
N VAL A 51 9.54 0.77 9.57
CA VAL A 51 9.71 2.03 10.34
C VAL A 51 10.21 3.20 9.50
N ALA A 52 10.40 3.00 8.19
CA ALA A 52 10.79 4.07 7.28
C ALA A 52 9.84 5.28 7.40
N PRO A 53 10.35 6.51 7.64
CA PRO A 53 9.50 7.69 7.87
C PRO A 53 8.51 7.96 6.74
N GLU A 54 8.97 7.84 5.49
CA GLU A 54 8.18 8.04 4.29
C GLU A 54 7.07 6.99 4.14
N TYR A 55 7.34 5.71 4.41
CA TYR A 55 6.31 4.66 4.43
C TYR A 55 5.25 4.96 5.50
N THR A 56 5.68 5.33 6.71
CA THR A 56 4.80 5.60 7.84
C THR A 56 3.90 6.81 7.57
N ARG A 57 4.46 7.88 7.01
CA ARG A 57 3.73 9.10 6.64
C ARG A 57 2.63 8.80 5.62
N ILE A 58 2.95 8.07 4.55
CA ILE A 58 1.97 7.72 3.52
C ILE A 58 0.89 6.80 4.06
N LYS A 59 1.26 5.83 4.90
CA LYS A 59 0.28 4.96 5.55
C LYS A 59 -0.72 5.74 6.40
N GLN A 60 -0.25 6.74 7.15
CA GLN A 60 -1.12 7.64 7.91
C GLN A 60 -2.03 8.48 7.01
N ALA A 61 -1.50 9.00 5.90
CA ALA A 61 -2.29 9.76 4.93
C ALA A 61 -3.38 8.91 4.26
N ILE A 62 -3.09 7.65 3.91
CA ILE A 62 -4.09 6.70 3.39
C ILE A 62 -5.19 6.45 4.40
N GLU A 63 -4.86 6.23 5.67
CA GLU A 63 -5.87 6.01 6.72
C GLU A 63 -6.73 7.27 6.96
N ALA A 64 -6.15 8.46 6.89
CA ALA A 64 -6.89 9.71 6.95
C ALA A 64 -7.87 9.86 5.77
N GLU A 65 -7.43 9.54 4.55
CA GLU A 65 -8.31 9.55 3.38
C GLU A 65 -9.42 8.51 3.48
N ARG A 66 -9.13 7.29 3.96
CA ARG A 66 -10.16 6.27 4.23
C ARG A 66 -11.24 6.79 5.17
N ALA A 67 -10.85 7.49 6.24
CA ALA A 67 -11.79 8.08 7.19
C ALA A 67 -12.61 9.22 6.56
N ALA A 68 -11.99 10.06 5.73
CA ALA A 68 -12.68 11.13 4.99
C ALA A 68 -13.70 10.56 4.00
N ILE A 69 -13.34 9.50 3.27
CA ILE A 69 -14.22 8.79 2.34
C ILE A 69 -15.40 8.16 3.07
N ALA A 70 -15.15 7.47 4.19
CA ALA A 70 -16.21 6.88 4.99
C ALA A 70 -17.19 7.95 5.52
N THR A 71 -16.67 9.10 5.94
CA THR A 71 -17.49 10.24 6.37
C THR A 71 -18.38 10.75 5.24
N LEU A 72 -17.84 10.90 4.02
CA LEU A 72 -18.60 11.31 2.84
C LEU A 72 -19.72 10.30 2.50
N ALA A 73 -19.45 9.01 2.66
CA ALA A 73 -20.41 7.92 2.41
C ALA A 73 -21.46 7.73 3.53
N GLY A 74 -21.48 8.57 4.57
CA GLY A 74 -22.45 8.47 5.67
C GLY A 74 -22.00 7.56 6.83
N GLY A 75 -20.71 7.29 6.96
CA GLY A 75 -20.08 6.63 8.11
C GLY A 75 -19.50 5.25 7.85
N ASN A 76 -19.81 4.62 6.71
CA ASN A 76 -19.27 3.31 6.33
C ASN A 76 -18.29 3.46 5.18
N ALA A 77 -17.18 2.71 5.25
CA ALA A 77 -16.23 2.66 4.14
C ALA A 77 -16.90 2.03 2.90
N PRO A 78 -16.93 2.72 1.75
CA PRO A 78 -17.47 2.18 0.52
C PRO A 78 -16.64 0.99 0.02
N THR A 79 -17.31 0.06 -0.67
CA THR A 79 -16.64 -1.04 -1.36
C THR A 79 -16.16 -0.53 -2.71
N ALA A 80 -14.85 -0.26 -2.83
CA ALA A 80 -14.23 0.14 -4.09
C ALA A 80 -14.59 -0.85 -5.21
N GLY A 81 -14.89 -0.34 -6.42
CA GLY A 81 -15.30 -1.16 -7.55
C GLY A 81 -16.82 -1.32 -7.71
N THR A 82 -17.63 -0.79 -6.78
CA THR A 82 -19.09 -0.82 -6.89
C THR A 82 -19.57 0.17 -7.95
N PRO A 83 -20.45 -0.25 -8.89
CA PRO A 83 -21.05 0.67 -9.86
C PRO A 83 -21.82 1.80 -9.15
N PRO A 84 -21.65 3.06 -9.57
CA PRO A 84 -22.30 4.17 -8.91
C PRO A 84 -23.82 4.15 -9.12
N PRO A 85 -24.62 4.60 -8.13
CA PRO A 85 -26.05 4.81 -8.31
C PRO A 85 -26.34 5.93 -9.31
N ALA A 86 -27.58 6.00 -9.81
CA ALA A 86 -28.04 7.16 -10.58
C ALA A 86 -28.14 8.40 -9.67
N VAL A 87 -27.70 9.55 -10.20
CA VAL A 87 -27.53 10.81 -9.43
C VAL A 87 -28.33 11.98 -10.04
N SER A 88 -29.57 11.73 -10.49
CA SER A 88 -30.39 12.66 -11.29
C SER A 88 -30.86 13.94 -10.56
N GLY A 89 -30.35 14.24 -9.37
CA GLY A 89 -30.64 15.46 -8.61
C GLY A 89 -29.40 16.25 -8.18
N ASP A 90 -28.19 15.77 -8.51
CA ASP A 90 -26.94 16.45 -8.20
C ASP A 90 -26.48 17.37 -9.33
N ALA A 91 -25.52 18.24 -9.01
CA ALA A 91 -24.92 19.17 -9.97
C ALA A 91 -24.29 18.44 -11.18
N PRO A 92 -24.24 19.06 -12.37
CA PRO A 92 -23.68 18.44 -13.58
C PRO A 92 -22.26 17.88 -13.39
N GLU A 93 -21.44 18.48 -12.54
CA GLU A 93 -20.09 18.00 -12.23
C GLU A 93 -20.11 16.66 -11.50
N VAL A 94 -21.08 16.44 -10.61
CA VAL A 94 -21.26 15.15 -9.92
C VAL A 94 -21.71 14.10 -10.91
N GLN A 95 -22.65 14.43 -11.79
CA GLN A 95 -23.10 13.53 -12.86
C GLN A 95 -21.94 13.16 -13.81
N GLY A 96 -21.12 14.14 -14.19
CA GLY A 96 -19.92 13.94 -15.00
C GLY A 96 -18.88 13.06 -14.31
N ALA A 97 -18.65 13.25 -13.00
CA ALA A 97 -17.77 12.40 -12.22
C ALA A 97 -18.28 10.94 -12.14
N VAL A 98 -19.59 10.73 -12.01
CA VAL A 98 -20.22 9.40 -12.02
C VAL A 98 -20.06 8.69 -13.37
N VAL A 99 -20.20 9.41 -14.48
CA VAL A 99 -19.91 8.87 -15.82
C VAL A 99 -18.43 8.51 -15.94
N GLY A 100 -17.54 9.38 -15.46
CA GLY A 100 -16.10 9.12 -15.42
C GLY A 100 -15.75 7.88 -14.61
N TYR A 101 -16.35 7.72 -13.43
CA TYR A 101 -16.16 6.56 -12.58
C TYR A 101 -16.67 5.28 -13.25
N SER A 102 -17.84 5.32 -13.88
CA SER A 102 -18.39 4.19 -14.64
C SER A 102 -17.46 3.77 -15.78
N ALA A 103 -16.86 4.73 -16.49
CA ALA A 103 -15.87 4.45 -17.54
C ALA A 103 -14.56 3.86 -16.98
N TYR A 104 -14.13 4.32 -15.80
CA TYR A 104 -13.01 3.72 -15.07
C TYR A 104 -13.32 2.26 -14.73
N LEU A 105 -14.48 1.97 -14.14
CA LEU A 105 -14.89 0.60 -13.78
C LEU A 105 -15.00 -0.31 -15.00
N ALA A 106 -15.58 0.17 -16.10
CA ALA A 106 -15.69 -0.60 -17.33
C ALA A 106 -14.33 -1.06 -17.87
N SER A 107 -13.26 -0.29 -17.62
CA SER A 107 -11.90 -0.60 -18.08
C SER A 107 -11.05 -1.30 -17.02
N ASN A 108 -11.41 -1.21 -15.73
CA ASN A 108 -10.58 -1.59 -14.59
C ASN A 108 -11.34 -2.44 -13.55
N SER A 109 -12.31 -3.24 -13.98
CA SER A 109 -13.01 -4.23 -13.14
C SER A 109 -12.49 -5.66 -13.38
N ASP A 110 -12.97 -6.60 -12.57
CA ASP A 110 -12.63 -8.02 -12.62
C ASP A 110 -11.11 -8.28 -12.61
N LYS A 111 -10.57 -8.81 -13.72
CA LYS A 111 -9.13 -9.14 -13.84
C LYS A 111 -8.24 -7.91 -13.94
N ASN A 112 -8.82 -6.75 -14.28
CA ASN A 112 -8.13 -5.47 -14.39
C ASN A 112 -8.29 -4.60 -13.14
N GLU A 113 -9.10 -5.04 -12.16
CA GLU A 113 -9.19 -4.43 -10.83
C GLU A 113 -7.77 -4.32 -10.24
N PRO A 114 -7.41 -3.19 -9.58
CA PRO A 114 -6.04 -2.95 -9.16
C PRO A 114 -5.38 -4.10 -8.38
N ALA A 115 -6.11 -4.67 -7.41
CA ALA A 115 -5.62 -5.80 -6.63
C ALA A 115 -5.44 -7.08 -7.48
N ALA A 116 -6.39 -7.38 -8.37
CA ALA A 116 -6.37 -8.55 -9.23
C ALA A 116 -5.28 -8.47 -10.31
N ALA A 117 -5.13 -7.30 -10.94
CA ALA A 117 -4.11 -7.02 -11.94
C ALA A 117 -2.70 -7.27 -11.37
N MET A 118 -2.50 -6.94 -10.09
CA MET A 118 -1.23 -7.17 -9.41
C MET A 118 -1.03 -8.57 -8.86
N ALA A 119 -2.09 -9.20 -8.36
CA ALA A 119 -2.02 -10.49 -7.68
C ALA A 119 -1.25 -11.56 -8.46
N LYS A 120 -1.45 -11.66 -9.79
CA LYS A 120 -0.76 -12.67 -10.61
C LYS A 120 0.76 -12.47 -10.64
N ARG A 121 1.22 -11.24 -10.86
CA ARG A 121 2.66 -10.91 -10.97
C ARG A 121 3.34 -11.05 -9.62
N THR A 122 2.70 -10.52 -8.56
CA THR A 122 3.15 -10.63 -7.17
C THR A 122 3.30 -12.09 -6.73
N ARG A 123 2.29 -12.93 -7.00
CA ARG A 123 2.34 -14.37 -6.67
C ARG A 123 3.44 -15.10 -7.43
N TRP A 124 3.65 -14.75 -8.70
CA TRP A 124 4.72 -15.36 -9.51
C TRP A 124 6.11 -15.01 -8.96
N ILE A 125 6.37 -13.74 -8.61
CA ILE A 125 7.63 -13.32 -8.00
C ILE A 125 7.85 -14.09 -6.69
N GLN A 126 6.85 -14.12 -5.82
CA GLN A 126 6.93 -14.83 -4.54
C GLN A 126 7.18 -16.32 -4.69
N ALA A 127 6.49 -17.00 -5.62
CA ALA A 127 6.66 -18.42 -5.86
C ALA A 127 8.04 -18.74 -6.47
N ALA A 128 8.45 -18.01 -7.50
CA ALA A 128 9.73 -18.23 -8.17
C ALA A 128 10.92 -17.97 -7.24
N MET A 129 10.90 -16.84 -6.52
CA MET A 129 11.99 -16.47 -5.61
C MET A 129 11.96 -17.30 -4.33
N GLY A 130 10.78 -17.68 -3.82
CA GLY A 130 10.62 -18.58 -2.68
C GLY A 130 11.23 -19.97 -2.94
N GLN A 131 11.03 -20.52 -4.14
CA GLN A 131 11.64 -21.80 -4.52
C GLN A 131 13.17 -21.71 -4.63
N GLN A 132 13.70 -20.59 -5.13
CA GLN A 132 15.15 -20.35 -5.16
C GLN A 132 15.74 -20.22 -3.75
N LEU A 133 15.07 -19.47 -2.85
CA LEU A 133 15.49 -19.36 -1.45
C LEU A 133 15.47 -20.73 -0.77
N LYS A 134 14.42 -21.53 -0.96
CA LYS A 134 14.35 -22.89 -0.44
C LYS A 134 15.55 -23.73 -0.89
N THR A 135 15.85 -23.70 -2.19
CA THR A 135 17.00 -24.42 -2.76
C THR A 135 18.31 -23.99 -2.11
N ILE A 136 18.50 -22.69 -1.86
CA ILE A 136 19.70 -22.18 -1.18
C ILE A 136 19.77 -22.70 0.26
N LEU A 137 18.66 -22.62 1.00
CA LEU A 137 18.59 -23.05 2.40
C LEU A 137 18.82 -24.56 2.55
N ASP A 138 18.21 -25.37 1.69
CA ASP A 138 18.36 -26.84 1.69
C ASP A 138 19.81 -27.29 1.44
N ASN A 139 20.62 -26.46 0.76
CA ASN A 139 22.03 -26.73 0.50
C ASN A 139 22.99 -26.04 1.49
N THR A 140 22.47 -25.16 2.36
CA THR A 140 23.27 -24.47 3.37
C THR A 140 23.41 -25.36 4.60
N LYS A 141 24.64 -25.65 5.03
CA LYS A 141 24.88 -26.41 6.25
C LYS A 141 24.49 -25.58 7.48
N PRO A 142 23.77 -26.14 8.46
CA PRO A 142 23.42 -25.42 9.69
C PRO A 142 24.67 -24.93 10.42
N CYS A 143 24.68 -23.65 10.81
CA CYS A 143 25.69 -23.07 11.70
C CYS A 143 25.06 -21.92 12.48
N PRO A 144 25.26 -21.83 13.82
CA PRO A 144 24.86 -20.66 14.59
C PRO A 144 25.55 -19.40 14.06
N ASP A 145 24.87 -18.26 14.07
CA ASP A 145 25.44 -16.96 13.69
C ASP A 145 25.94 -16.22 14.96
N PRO A 146 27.22 -15.80 15.06
CA PRO A 146 28.31 -15.97 14.09
C PRO A 146 28.84 -17.41 14.01
N CYS A 147 29.10 -17.89 12.78
CA CYS A 147 29.56 -19.25 12.53
C CYS A 147 31.02 -19.45 12.96
N GLN A 148 31.23 -20.31 13.96
CA GLN A 148 32.56 -20.60 14.51
C GLN A 148 33.30 -21.74 13.77
N ASP A 149 32.58 -22.58 13.03
CA ASP A 149 33.18 -23.65 12.22
C ASP A 149 33.63 -23.11 10.87
N GLN A 150 34.95 -22.98 10.68
CA GLN A 150 35.54 -22.46 9.45
C GLN A 150 35.29 -23.33 8.22
N ALA A 151 35.18 -24.65 8.38
CA ALA A 151 34.91 -25.56 7.26
C ALA A 151 33.46 -25.45 6.79
N ILE A 152 32.52 -25.31 7.73
CA ILE A 152 31.12 -25.01 7.42
C ILE A 152 30.98 -23.61 6.82
N ALA A 153 31.66 -22.60 7.37
CA ALA A 153 31.66 -21.24 6.84
C ALA A 153 32.17 -21.19 5.39
N ALA A 154 33.29 -21.87 5.09
CA ALA A 154 33.82 -21.98 3.73
C ALA A 154 32.87 -22.71 2.78
N ALA A 155 32.24 -23.80 3.22
CA ALA A 155 31.26 -24.55 2.43
C ALA A 155 29.97 -23.75 2.16
N ASN A 156 29.57 -22.87 3.09
CA ASN A 156 28.36 -22.06 2.98
C ASN A 156 28.58 -20.76 2.19
N LEU A 157 29.81 -20.29 2.01
CA LEU A 157 30.12 -19.03 1.33
C LEU A 157 29.46 -18.89 -0.06
N PRO A 158 29.50 -19.90 -0.96
CA PRO A 158 28.82 -19.80 -2.25
C PRO A 158 27.30 -19.66 -2.13
N TRP A 159 26.68 -20.26 -1.10
CA TRP A 159 25.25 -20.17 -0.86
C TRP A 159 24.85 -18.81 -0.28
N GLN A 160 25.69 -18.22 0.57
CA GLN A 160 25.50 -16.85 1.05
C GLN A 160 25.60 -15.83 -0.09
N GLN A 161 26.55 -16.01 -1.02
CA GLN A 161 26.64 -15.18 -2.23
C GLN A 161 25.38 -15.30 -3.10
N LYS A 162 24.90 -16.53 -3.35
CA LYS A 162 23.64 -16.74 -4.08
C LYS A 162 22.44 -16.11 -3.39
N LYS A 163 22.39 -16.15 -2.06
CA LYS A 163 21.33 -15.53 -1.25
C LYS A 163 21.33 -14.00 -1.41
N GLN A 164 22.51 -13.38 -1.42
CA GLN A 164 22.65 -11.95 -1.69
C GLN A 164 22.19 -11.60 -3.12
N THR A 165 22.66 -12.34 -4.13
CA THR A 165 22.23 -12.15 -5.53
C THR A 165 20.72 -12.32 -5.69
N LEU A 166 20.11 -13.31 -5.03
CA LEU A 166 18.66 -13.50 -5.01
C LEU A 166 17.94 -12.26 -4.46
N SER A 167 18.43 -11.70 -3.34
CA SER A 167 17.84 -10.50 -2.73
C SER A 167 17.90 -9.30 -3.66
N GLU A 168 19.02 -9.08 -4.35
CA GLU A 168 19.19 -8.00 -5.32
C GLU A 168 18.26 -8.18 -6.53
N GLN A 169 18.17 -9.40 -7.06
CA GLN A 169 17.27 -9.72 -8.18
C GLN A 169 15.80 -9.53 -7.81
N GLU A 170 15.40 -9.99 -6.63
CA GLU A 170 14.02 -9.85 -6.16
C GLU A 170 13.65 -8.36 -5.99
N LEU A 171 14.51 -7.54 -5.36
CA LEU A 171 14.29 -6.09 -5.26
C LEU A 171 14.21 -5.40 -6.62
N LYS A 172 15.03 -5.81 -7.60
CA LYS A 172 14.95 -5.29 -8.97
C LYS A 172 13.60 -5.60 -9.61
N LEU A 173 13.08 -6.81 -9.45
CA LEU A 173 11.75 -7.20 -9.96
C LEU A 173 10.64 -6.37 -9.32
N TRP A 174 10.68 -6.15 -8.01
CA TRP A 174 9.71 -5.28 -7.33
C TRP A 174 9.79 -3.83 -7.80
N ASN A 175 10.99 -3.29 -8.00
CA ASN A 175 11.20 -1.95 -8.55
C ASN A 175 10.64 -1.81 -9.97
N THR A 176 10.90 -2.78 -10.86
CA THR A 176 10.31 -2.80 -12.20
C THR A 176 8.78 -2.83 -12.13
N LEU A 177 8.23 -3.67 -11.26
CA LEU A 177 6.79 -3.81 -11.09
C LEU A 177 6.14 -2.52 -10.56
N PHE A 178 6.79 -1.84 -9.62
CA PHE A 178 6.38 -0.54 -9.12
C PHE A 178 6.43 0.54 -10.21
N ALA A 179 7.54 0.64 -10.95
CA ALA A 179 7.68 1.61 -12.03
C ALA A 179 6.62 1.41 -13.13
N ASP A 180 6.36 0.17 -13.51
CA ASP A 180 5.29 -0.19 -14.45
C ASP A 180 3.91 0.22 -13.91
N TRP A 181 3.66 -0.01 -12.62
CA TRP A 181 2.42 0.40 -11.97
C TRP A 181 2.22 1.91 -12.04
N ILE A 182 3.20 2.70 -11.58
CA ILE A 182 3.14 4.16 -11.62
C ILE A 182 2.94 4.66 -13.05
N LYS A 183 3.71 4.13 -14.01
CA LYS A 183 3.62 4.51 -15.42
C LYS A 183 2.22 4.27 -16.02
N THR A 184 1.58 3.16 -15.66
CA THR A 184 0.30 2.75 -16.25
C THR A 184 -0.92 3.30 -15.51
N ARG A 185 -0.81 3.50 -14.19
CA ARG A 185 -1.94 3.89 -13.33
C ARG A 185 -1.96 5.38 -12.98
N ALA A 186 -0.84 6.09 -12.96
CA ALA A 186 -0.83 7.52 -12.65
C ALA A 186 -1.75 8.36 -13.56
N PRO A 187 -1.81 8.14 -14.90
CA PRO A 187 -2.74 8.89 -15.75
C PRO A 187 -4.22 8.61 -15.43
N LEU A 188 -4.55 7.43 -14.91
CA LEU A 188 -5.91 7.08 -14.48
C LEU A 188 -6.26 7.80 -13.18
N VAL A 189 -5.34 7.79 -12.21
CA VAL A 189 -5.51 8.51 -10.94
C VAL A 189 -5.61 10.01 -11.16
N ASP A 190 -4.76 10.59 -12.01
CA ASP A 190 -4.81 12.02 -12.37
C ASP A 190 -6.17 12.40 -12.98
N ARG A 191 -6.69 11.56 -13.89
CA ARG A 191 -8.01 11.78 -14.49
C ARG A 191 -9.12 11.71 -13.44
N GLY A 192 -9.09 10.70 -12.57
CA GLY A 192 -10.09 10.54 -11.52
C GLY A 192 -10.06 11.66 -10.51
N GLN A 193 -8.87 12.07 -10.06
CA GLN A 193 -8.67 13.22 -9.20
C GLN A 193 -9.26 14.49 -9.82
N ASN A 194 -9.01 14.78 -11.09
CA ASN A 194 -9.55 15.97 -11.75
C ASN A 194 -11.09 15.98 -11.78
N GLN A 195 -11.70 14.81 -12.00
CA GLN A 195 -13.16 14.66 -11.97
C GLN A 195 -13.73 14.82 -10.56
N ILE A 196 -13.07 14.26 -9.55
CA ILE A 196 -13.44 14.42 -8.14
C ILE A 196 -13.29 15.90 -7.72
N ALA A 197 -12.18 16.54 -8.07
CA ALA A 197 -11.93 17.95 -7.76
C ALA A 197 -12.99 18.88 -8.38
N ALA A 198 -13.49 18.58 -9.59
CA ALA A 198 -14.57 19.35 -10.22
C ALA A 198 -15.87 19.34 -9.40
N THR A 199 -16.08 18.32 -8.57
CA THR A 199 -17.20 18.23 -7.61
C THR A 199 -16.97 19.01 -6.32
N GLY A 200 -15.84 19.71 -6.18
CA GLY A 200 -15.41 20.30 -4.91
C GLY A 200 -15.12 19.22 -3.86
N GLU A 201 -14.44 18.15 -4.26
CA GLU A 201 -14.14 16.98 -3.40
C GLU A 201 -15.39 16.29 -2.80
N GLY A 202 -16.54 16.42 -3.49
CA GLY A 202 -17.84 15.92 -3.06
C GLY A 202 -18.77 16.99 -2.47
N ALA A 203 -18.31 18.23 -2.26
CA ALA A 203 -19.13 19.30 -1.70
C ALA A 203 -20.37 19.67 -2.56
N LYS A 204 -20.28 19.47 -3.89
CA LYS A 204 -21.40 19.68 -4.82
C LYS A 204 -22.40 18.54 -4.85
N ALA A 205 -22.11 17.41 -4.20
CA ALA A 205 -23.05 16.30 -4.07
C ALA A 205 -24.02 16.58 -2.91
N THR A 206 -25.25 16.95 -3.24
CA THR A 206 -26.30 17.32 -2.29
C THR A 206 -27.18 16.13 -1.93
N THR A 207 -27.26 15.12 -2.80
CA THR A 207 -28.04 13.90 -2.52
C THR A 207 -27.18 12.82 -1.85
N PRO A 208 -27.80 11.90 -1.07
CA PRO A 208 -27.08 10.73 -0.55
C PRO A 208 -26.46 9.86 -1.63
N ALA A 209 -27.15 9.70 -2.77
CA ALA A 209 -26.66 8.91 -3.90
C ALA A 209 -25.42 9.56 -4.54
N GLY A 210 -25.44 10.88 -4.72
CA GLY A 210 -24.28 11.64 -5.21
C GLY A 210 -23.08 11.52 -4.29
N LYS A 211 -23.29 11.68 -2.97
CA LYS A 211 -22.22 11.55 -1.98
C LYS A 211 -21.61 10.15 -1.98
N ALA A 212 -22.46 9.11 -2.00
CA ALA A 212 -22.02 7.72 -2.09
C ALA A 212 -21.20 7.48 -3.37
N ALA A 213 -21.68 7.94 -4.52
CA ALA A 213 -20.98 7.74 -5.79
C ALA A 213 -19.60 8.42 -5.85
N ILE A 214 -19.47 9.63 -5.28
CA ILE A 214 -18.17 10.30 -5.18
C ILE A 214 -17.26 9.60 -4.16
N ALA A 215 -17.81 9.12 -3.04
CA ALA A 215 -17.04 8.34 -2.08
C ALA A 215 -16.52 7.01 -2.68
N ASP A 216 -17.33 6.30 -3.47
CA ASP A 216 -16.92 5.11 -4.21
C ASP A 216 -15.78 5.42 -5.19
N TYR A 217 -15.88 6.53 -5.94
CA TYR A 217 -14.84 6.92 -6.88
C TYR A 217 -13.52 7.25 -6.15
N ARG A 218 -13.60 8.03 -5.06
CA ARG A 218 -12.46 8.34 -4.18
C ARG A 218 -11.82 7.05 -3.64
N ALA A 219 -12.61 6.07 -3.21
CA ALA A 219 -12.10 4.79 -2.72
C ALA A 219 -11.37 3.99 -3.81
N SER A 220 -11.89 3.99 -5.03
CA SER A 220 -11.21 3.36 -6.18
C SER A 220 -9.89 4.06 -6.53
N MET A 221 -9.81 5.39 -6.46
CA MET A 221 -8.55 6.11 -6.69
C MET A 221 -7.54 5.85 -5.57
N LEU A 222 -7.99 5.86 -4.31
CA LEU A 222 -7.16 5.49 -3.17
C LEU A 222 -6.64 4.05 -3.28
N LYS A 223 -7.42 3.14 -3.85
CA LYS A 223 -7.01 1.75 -4.07
C LYS A 223 -5.77 1.62 -4.97
N GLU A 224 -5.65 2.48 -5.99
CA GLU A 224 -4.47 2.51 -6.87
C GLU A 224 -3.20 2.91 -6.09
N VAL A 225 -3.32 3.84 -5.13
CA VAL A 225 -2.25 4.27 -4.22
C VAL A 225 -1.88 3.15 -3.25
N GLU A 226 -2.87 2.49 -2.66
CA GLU A 226 -2.65 1.37 -1.74
C GLU A 226 -1.91 0.22 -2.41
N VAL A 227 -2.23 -0.08 -3.67
CA VAL A 227 -1.53 -1.12 -4.43
C VAL A 227 -0.07 -0.73 -4.65
N ALA A 228 0.22 0.53 -5.01
CA ALA A 228 1.60 1.01 -5.13
C ALA A 228 2.37 0.85 -3.80
N LEU A 229 1.77 1.26 -2.68
CA LEU A 229 2.36 1.11 -1.35
C LEU A 229 2.59 -0.37 -0.99
N SER A 230 1.66 -1.26 -1.37
CA SER A 230 1.78 -2.69 -1.12
C SER A 230 2.97 -3.33 -1.83
N LEU A 231 3.34 -2.85 -3.03
CA LEU A 231 4.54 -3.32 -3.74
C LEU A 231 5.81 -2.96 -2.96
N THR A 232 5.88 -1.74 -2.43
CA THR A 232 6.98 -1.30 -1.57
C THR A 232 7.03 -2.11 -0.28
N GLU A 233 5.88 -2.31 0.38
CA GLU A 233 5.79 -3.13 1.60
C GLU A 233 6.25 -4.57 1.37
N LEU A 234 5.81 -5.19 0.28
CA LEU A 234 6.20 -6.55 -0.07
C LEU A 234 7.69 -6.66 -0.37
N SER A 235 8.28 -5.70 -1.09
CA SER A 235 9.71 -5.72 -1.40
C SER A 235 10.59 -5.70 -0.13
N VAL A 236 10.25 -4.85 0.84
CA VAL A 236 10.93 -4.73 2.14
C VAL A 236 10.78 -6.02 2.94
N LYS A 237 9.55 -6.55 3.08
CA LYS A 237 9.30 -7.80 3.81
C LYS A 237 9.96 -9.01 3.17
N ARG A 238 10.09 -9.04 1.84
CA ARG A 238 10.80 -10.11 1.12
C ARG A 238 12.30 -10.05 1.35
N ALA A 239 12.90 -8.86 1.37
CA ALA A 239 14.31 -8.70 1.74
C ALA A 239 14.58 -9.21 3.17
N GLU A 240 13.71 -8.92 4.12
CA GLU A 240 13.76 -9.48 5.48
C GLU A 240 13.66 -11.00 5.50
N ALA A 241 12.69 -11.52 4.75
CA ALA A 241 12.41 -12.95 4.66
C ALA A 241 13.63 -13.70 4.11
N ILE A 242 14.26 -13.18 3.05
CA ILE A 242 15.50 -13.70 2.52
C ILE A 242 16.60 -13.61 3.58
N ALA A 243 16.86 -12.43 4.16
CA ALA A 243 17.92 -12.26 5.16
C ALA A 243 17.78 -13.23 6.34
N THR A 244 16.57 -13.44 6.85
CA THR A 244 16.26 -14.33 7.98
C THR A 244 15.99 -15.80 7.58
N GLY A 245 16.05 -16.14 6.29
CA GLY A 245 15.82 -17.51 5.81
C GLY A 245 14.36 -17.99 5.92
N LYS A 246 13.39 -17.07 5.98
CA LYS A 246 11.95 -17.38 6.02
C LYS A 246 11.40 -17.45 4.59
N ILE A 247 10.94 -18.63 4.16
CA ILE A 247 10.44 -18.84 2.80
C ILE A 247 9.08 -18.15 2.57
N ASP A 248 8.16 -18.25 3.55
CA ASP A 248 6.73 -17.92 3.40
C ASP A 248 6.26 -16.63 4.10
N ALA A 249 7.18 -15.78 4.59
CA ALA A 249 6.84 -14.65 5.46
C ALA A 249 5.93 -13.57 4.82
N THR A 250 5.58 -13.68 3.54
CA THR A 250 4.77 -12.71 2.80
C THR A 250 3.44 -13.25 2.29
N SER A 251 2.97 -14.39 2.80
CA SER A 251 1.57 -14.77 2.58
C SER A 251 0.66 -13.85 3.42
N GLY A 252 0.19 -12.76 2.80
CA GLY A 252 -0.97 -12.00 3.26
C GLY A 252 -2.28 -12.79 3.16
N ALA A 253 -2.23 -14.12 3.33
CA ALA A 253 -3.41 -14.85 3.76
C ALA A 253 -3.59 -14.48 5.23
N THR A 254 -4.52 -13.57 5.47
CA THR A 254 -5.26 -13.45 6.72
C THR A 254 -5.17 -14.76 7.48
N LYS A 255 -4.42 -14.79 8.60
CA LYS A 255 -4.75 -15.74 9.66
C LYS A 255 -6.23 -15.48 9.94
N LYS A 256 -7.11 -16.34 9.40
CA LYS A 256 -8.45 -16.53 9.93
C LYS A 256 -8.22 -16.63 11.43
N LYS A 257 -8.73 -15.66 12.20
CA LYS A 257 -8.80 -15.82 13.65
C LYS A 257 -9.45 -17.19 13.87
N ALA A 258 -8.71 -18.11 14.46
CA ALA A 258 -9.28 -19.35 14.92
C ALA A 258 -10.41 -18.95 15.87
N SER A 259 -11.60 -19.47 15.57
CA SER A 259 -12.78 -19.41 16.43
C SER A 259 -12.50 -20.13 17.74
#